data_AF-A0A3M7NL32-F1
#
_entry.id   AF-A0A3M7NL32-F1
#
_cell.length_a   1.000
_cell.length_b   1.000
_cell.length_c   1.000
_cell.angle_alpha   90.00
_cell.angle_beta   90.00
_cell.angle_gamma   90.00
#
_symmetry.space_group_name_H-M   'P 1'
#
loop_
_entity.id
_entity.type
_entity.pdbx_description
1 polymer ?
#
loop_
_entity_poly.entity_id
_entity_poly.type
_entity_poly.pdbx_seq_one_letter_code
_entity_poly.pdbx_strand_id
1 'polypeptide(L)'
;MELDASATAQSHSLSDPYHRKIELQSPLDLTFLQANLSRCAQQKLDLHFPRAAAAAAINTKPAEFISLGGPGATNTDPLRTHVHTLLAAFLSRTWANALPSVSINGIDAPPSLLSDPSAPAQAHRSGQREETEGIDYMYTAFDGKLQQRVASLYAEVEALTAQVSRLRREAPARGAAGLYGGTSTSTPNASRPRAVEPVSPDAMPPG
;
A
#
# COMPACT_ATOMS: atom_id res chain seq x y z
N MET A 1 64.18 1.34 -34.56
CA MET A 1 63.12 1.83 -33.66
C MET A 1 61.93 0.92 -33.86
N GLU A 2 61.72 0.05 -32.88
CA GLU A 2 60.68 -0.96 -32.81
C GLU A 2 59.28 -0.39 -33.08
N LEU A 3 58.57 -1.04 -33.99
CA LEU A 3 57.11 -0.96 -34.07
C LEU A 3 56.59 -2.06 -33.14
N ASP A 4 56.34 -1.69 -31.89
CA ASP A 4 55.72 -2.58 -30.91
C ASP A 4 54.25 -2.76 -31.31
N ALA A 5 54.01 -3.82 -32.08
CA ALA A 5 52.69 -4.29 -32.43
C ALA A 5 52.07 -4.89 -31.17
N SER A 6 51.38 -4.05 -30.39
CA SER A 6 50.51 -4.47 -29.29
C SER A 6 49.41 -5.39 -29.84
N ALA A 7 49.71 -6.69 -29.81
CA ALA A 7 48.79 -7.77 -30.02
C ALA A 7 47.65 -7.64 -29.01
N THR A 8 46.51 -7.17 -29.48
CA THR A 8 45.27 -7.19 -28.72
C THR A 8 44.87 -8.66 -28.59
N ALA A 9 45.22 -9.26 -27.46
CA ALA A 9 44.78 -10.61 -27.09
C ALA A 9 43.26 -10.58 -26.87
N GLN A 10 42.51 -10.71 -27.96
CA GLN A 10 41.07 -10.95 -27.91
C GLN A 10 40.89 -12.37 -27.39
N SER A 11 40.66 -12.50 -26.08
CA SER A 11 40.16 -13.72 -25.46
C SER A 11 38.78 -13.99 -26.03
N HIS A 12 38.72 -14.72 -27.14
CA HIS A 12 37.48 -15.26 -27.68
C HIS A 12 37.01 -16.31 -26.69
N SER A 13 36.11 -15.93 -25.76
CA SER A 13 35.34 -16.93 -25.02
C SER A 13 34.62 -17.77 -26.07
N LEU A 14 34.62 -19.09 -25.89
CA LEU A 14 34.01 -20.07 -26.79
C LEU A 14 32.51 -19.75 -26.94
N SER A 15 32.17 -18.82 -27.84
CA SER A 15 30.82 -18.46 -28.17
C SER A 15 30.25 -19.57 -29.03
N ASP A 16 29.03 -19.97 -28.70
CA ASP A 16 28.23 -20.89 -29.49
C ASP A 16 28.26 -20.43 -30.97
N PRO A 17 28.91 -21.19 -31.89
CA PRO A 17 29.40 -20.67 -33.18
C PRO A 17 28.31 -20.22 -34.15
N TYR A 18 27.03 -20.37 -33.78
CA TYR A 18 25.88 -20.10 -34.62
C TYR A 18 25.15 -18.78 -34.29
N HIS A 19 25.48 -18.09 -33.18
CA HIS A 19 24.77 -16.88 -32.79
C HIS A 19 25.71 -15.74 -32.39
N ARG A 20 25.53 -14.58 -33.03
CA ARG A 20 26.25 -13.35 -32.73
C ARG A 20 25.74 -12.74 -31.41
N LYS A 21 26.65 -12.45 -30.48
CA LYS A 21 26.36 -11.69 -29.26
C LYS A 21 26.13 -10.21 -29.57
N ILE A 22 25.34 -9.56 -28.72
CA ILE A 22 25.06 -8.12 -28.77
C ILE A 22 26.22 -7.40 -28.09
N GLU A 23 27.01 -6.66 -28.87
CA GLU A 23 28.13 -5.86 -28.36
C GLU A 23 27.67 -4.49 -27.89
N LEU A 24 27.97 -4.15 -26.63
CA LEU A 24 27.80 -2.85 -26.03
C LEU A 24 29.15 -2.13 -25.91
N GLN A 25 29.14 -0.81 -26.02
CA GLN A 25 30.36 -0.01 -25.90
C GLN A 25 30.74 0.22 -24.44
N SER A 26 29.74 0.30 -23.56
CA SER A 26 29.96 0.50 -22.13
C SER A 26 28.93 -0.21 -21.25
N PRO A 27 29.24 -0.48 -19.97
CA PRO A 27 28.25 -0.96 -19.01
C PRO A 27 27.07 0.00 -18.81
N LEU A 28 27.29 1.30 -19.05
CA LEU A 28 26.24 2.31 -18.92
C LEU A 28 25.14 2.13 -19.98
N ASP A 29 25.49 1.60 -21.15
CA ASP A 29 24.53 1.31 -22.22
C ASP A 29 23.51 0.26 -21.76
N LEU A 30 23.98 -0.78 -21.04
CA LEU A 30 23.13 -1.82 -20.47
C LEU A 30 22.14 -1.22 -19.47
N THR A 31 22.63 -0.40 -18.55
CA THR A 31 21.79 0.31 -17.57
C THR A 31 20.79 1.24 -18.26
N PHE A 32 21.21 1.93 -19.32
CA PHE A 32 20.32 2.78 -20.12
C PHE A 32 19.20 1.97 -20.76
N LEU A 33 19.50 0.82 -21.36
CA LEU A 33 18.49 -0.07 -21.95
C LEU A 33 17.52 -0.60 -20.89
N GLN A 34 18.00 -1.02 -19.72
CA GLN A 34 17.16 -1.43 -18.59
C GLN A 34 16.21 -0.31 -18.15
N ALA A 35 16.73 0.90 -17.97
CA ALA A 35 15.96 2.07 -17.55
C ALA A 35 14.94 2.54 -18.61
N ASN A 36 15.31 2.46 -19.89
CA ASN A 36 14.40 2.82 -20.97
C ASN A 36 13.24 1.81 -21.07
N LEU A 37 13.55 0.52 -20.96
CA LEU A 37 12.53 -0.53 -20.99
C LEU A 37 11.56 -0.42 -19.81
N SER A 38 12.08 -0.17 -18.60
CA SER A 38 11.24 0.02 -17.41
C SER A 38 10.35 1.27 -17.54
N ARG A 39 10.91 2.39 -18.04
CA ARG A 39 10.15 3.61 -18.32
C ARG A 39 9.04 3.37 -19.36
N CYS A 40 9.34 2.71 -20.47
CA CYS A 40 8.34 2.39 -21.49
C CYS A 40 7.23 1.48 -20.93
N ALA A 41 7.58 0.48 -20.13
CA ALA A 41 6.61 -0.40 -19.48
C ALA A 41 5.69 0.39 -18.53
N GLN A 42 6.24 1.32 -17.75
CA GLN A 42 5.48 2.20 -16.86
C GLN A 42 4.55 3.13 -17.64
N GLN A 43 5.03 3.76 -18.71
CA GLN A 43 4.20 4.61 -19.57
C GLN A 43 3.00 3.85 -20.16
N LYS A 44 3.22 2.60 -20.62
CA LYS A 44 2.14 1.75 -21.11
C LYS A 44 1.16 1.37 -20.00
N LEU A 45 1.67 1.03 -18.81
CA LEU A 45 0.83 0.73 -17.66
C LEU A 45 0.00 1.96 -17.27
N ASP A 46 0.56 3.16 -17.27
CA ASP A 46 -0.15 4.39 -16.94
C ASP A 46 -1.22 4.76 -17.98
N LEU A 47 -1.00 4.44 -19.26
CA LEU A 47 -2.01 4.62 -20.31
C LEU A 47 -3.22 3.71 -20.09
N HIS A 48 -3.00 2.46 -19.71
CA HIS A 48 -4.06 1.45 -19.56
C HIS A 48 -4.69 1.41 -18.16
N PHE A 49 -3.98 1.90 -17.15
CA PHE A 49 -4.43 2.01 -15.76
C PHE A 49 -4.20 3.45 -15.26
N PRO A 50 -4.91 4.44 -15.83
CA PRO A 50 -4.71 5.84 -15.48
C PRO A 50 -5.02 6.05 -14.00
N ARG A 51 -4.08 6.67 -13.27
CA ARG A 51 -4.23 7.04 -11.86
C ARG A 51 -5.50 7.87 -11.60
N ALA A 52 -5.96 8.60 -12.61
CA ALA A 52 -7.19 9.39 -12.60
C ALA A 52 -8.48 8.56 -12.63
N ALA A 53 -8.51 7.33 -13.19
CA ALA A 53 -9.71 6.50 -13.15
C ALA A 53 -10.03 6.05 -11.71
N ALA A 54 -9.01 5.76 -10.91
CA ALA A 54 -9.16 5.49 -9.48
C ALA A 54 -9.60 6.76 -8.71
N ALA A 55 -9.14 7.96 -9.10
CA ALA A 55 -9.54 9.21 -8.47
C ALA A 55 -10.94 9.71 -8.91
N ALA A 56 -11.34 9.48 -10.16
CA ALA A 56 -12.64 9.87 -10.70
C ALA A 56 -13.79 9.01 -10.16
N ALA A 57 -13.54 7.73 -9.87
CA ALA A 57 -14.50 6.88 -9.16
C ALA A 57 -14.82 7.36 -7.73
N ILE A 58 -13.98 8.23 -7.15
CA ILE A 58 -14.21 8.85 -5.83
C ILE A 58 -15.03 10.13 -5.98
N ASN A 59 -14.83 10.89 -7.07
CA ASN A 59 -15.59 12.12 -7.34
C ASN A 59 -16.99 11.85 -7.94
N THR A 60 -17.32 10.60 -8.28
CA THR A 60 -18.61 10.24 -8.87
C THR A 60 -19.09 8.89 -8.34
N LYS A 61 -19.49 8.80 -7.06
CA LYS A 61 -20.36 7.72 -6.59
C LYS A 61 -21.31 8.19 -5.48
N PRO A 62 -22.60 7.77 -5.53
CA PRO A 62 -23.63 8.12 -4.55
C PRO A 62 -23.33 7.49 -3.18
N ALA A 63 -24.02 7.97 -2.16
CA ALA A 63 -23.77 7.79 -0.72
C ALA A 63 -23.72 6.35 -0.14
N GLU A 64 -23.60 5.29 -0.94
CA GLU A 64 -23.74 3.89 -0.49
C GLU A 64 -22.45 3.06 -0.48
N PHE A 65 -21.29 3.61 -0.83
CA PHE A 65 -20.01 2.89 -0.72
C PHE A 65 -19.09 3.55 0.33
N ILE A 66 -19.12 3.01 1.55
CA ILE A 66 -18.14 3.37 2.58
C ILE A 66 -16.84 2.65 2.23
N SER A 67 -15.86 3.41 1.71
CA SER A 67 -14.47 2.94 1.64
C SER A 67 -13.98 2.63 3.05
N LEU A 68 -13.83 1.34 3.35
CA LEU A 68 -13.33 0.81 4.63
C LEU A 68 -11.80 0.96 4.71
N GLY A 69 -11.28 2.17 4.50
CA GLY A 69 -9.87 2.51 4.54
C GLY A 69 -9.69 4.01 4.75
N GLY A 70 -9.10 4.39 5.88
CA GLY A 70 -9.00 5.78 6.34
C GLY A 70 -8.26 6.75 5.39
N PRO A 71 -8.20 8.05 5.75
CA PRO A 71 -7.76 9.15 4.88
C PRO A 71 -6.25 9.08 4.61
N GLY A 72 -5.85 8.22 3.68
CA GLY A 72 -4.44 7.91 3.39
C GLY A 72 -4.21 6.54 2.77
N ALA A 73 -5.26 5.73 2.55
CA ALA A 73 -5.17 4.64 1.60
C ALA A 73 -4.74 5.24 0.26
N THR A 74 -3.51 5.00 -0.15
CA THR A 74 -3.08 5.27 -1.52
C THR A 74 -4.09 4.51 -2.39
N ASN A 75 -4.98 5.25 -3.06
CA ASN A 75 -5.99 4.72 -3.99
C ASN A 75 -5.28 4.17 -5.25
N THR A 76 -4.33 3.26 -5.03
CA THR A 76 -3.63 2.52 -6.05
C THR A 76 -4.49 1.32 -6.35
N ASP A 77 -4.99 1.26 -7.58
CA ASP A 77 -5.74 0.11 -8.09
C ASP A 77 -4.98 -1.20 -7.78
N PRO A 78 -5.62 -2.18 -7.10
CA PRO A 78 -4.98 -3.46 -6.78
C PRO A 78 -4.55 -4.21 -8.04
N LEU A 79 -5.30 -4.09 -9.14
CA LEU A 79 -4.95 -4.70 -10.42
C LEU A 79 -3.69 -4.04 -11.02
N ARG A 80 -3.62 -2.69 -10.98
CA ARG A 80 -2.43 -1.94 -11.39
C ARG A 80 -1.20 -2.38 -10.61
N THR A 81 -1.34 -2.56 -9.30
CA THR A 81 -0.24 -3.02 -8.43
C THR A 81 0.22 -4.43 -8.80
N HIS A 82 -0.72 -5.35 -8.99
CA HIS A 82 -0.42 -6.72 -9.37
C HIS A 82 0.29 -6.80 -10.74
N VAL A 83 -0.20 -6.06 -11.73
CA VAL A 83 0.43 -5.98 -13.06
C VAL A 83 1.85 -5.39 -12.97
N HIS A 84 2.04 -4.36 -12.15
CA HIS A 84 3.37 -3.81 -11.91
C HIS A 84 4.34 -4.85 -11.33
N THR A 85 3.89 -5.67 -10.36
CA THR A 85 4.70 -6.77 -9.80
C THR A 85 5.03 -7.82 -10.87
N LEU A 86 4.07 -8.22 -11.70
CA LEU A 86 4.31 -9.17 -12.80
C LEU A 86 5.30 -8.61 -13.83
N LEU A 87 5.19 -7.32 -14.17
CA LEU A 87 6.12 -6.66 -15.08
C LEU A 87 7.53 -6.63 -14.50
N ALA A 88 7.69 -6.31 -13.21
CA ALA A 88 9.00 -6.33 -12.56
C ALA A 88 9.66 -7.72 -12.62
N ALA A 89 8.89 -8.77 -12.33
CA ALA A 89 9.36 -10.16 -12.42
C ALA A 89 9.65 -10.59 -13.87
N PHE A 90 8.85 -10.13 -14.82
CA PHE A 90 9.09 -10.40 -16.25
C PHE A 90 10.37 -9.72 -16.74
N LEU A 91 10.59 -8.46 -16.37
CA LEU A 91 11.77 -7.68 -16.73
C LEU A 91 13.05 -8.32 -16.18
N SER A 92 13.06 -8.72 -14.90
CA SER A 92 14.21 -9.38 -14.30
C SER A 92 14.54 -10.70 -15.00
N ARG A 93 13.53 -11.53 -15.29
CA ARG A 93 13.72 -12.78 -16.04
C ARG A 93 14.22 -12.55 -17.46
N THR A 94 13.72 -11.50 -18.12
CA THR A 94 14.14 -11.15 -19.49
C THR A 94 15.62 -10.79 -19.52
N TRP A 95 16.06 -9.93 -18.60
CA TRP A 95 17.48 -9.54 -18.52
C TRP A 95 18.38 -10.69 -18.09
N ALA A 96 17.94 -11.53 -17.14
CA ALA A 96 18.68 -12.74 -16.76
C ALA A 96 18.90 -13.70 -17.95
N ASN A 97 17.89 -13.86 -18.82
CA ASN A 97 17.99 -14.70 -20.01
C ASN A 97 18.75 -14.03 -21.17
N ALA A 98 18.75 -12.70 -21.25
CA ALA A 98 19.41 -11.95 -22.32
C ALA A 98 20.91 -11.76 -22.06
N LEU A 99 21.32 -11.68 -20.78
CA LEU A 99 22.71 -11.42 -20.38
C LEU A 99 23.77 -12.32 -21.05
N PRO A 100 23.58 -13.66 -21.15
CA PRO A 100 24.57 -14.53 -21.78
C PRO A 100 24.83 -14.20 -23.26
N SER A 101 23.89 -13.49 -23.89
CA SER A 101 23.96 -13.04 -25.28
C SER A 101 24.47 -11.61 -25.42
N VAL A 102 24.91 -10.96 -24.34
CA VAL A 102 25.42 -9.58 -24.31
C VAL A 102 26.89 -9.58 -23.91
N SER A 103 27.70 -8.88 -24.70
CA SER A 103 29.11 -8.62 -24.45
C SER A 103 29.37 -7.12 -24.41
N ILE A 104 30.33 -6.70 -23.61
CA ILE A 104 30.79 -5.32 -23.46
C ILE A 104 32.24 -5.31 -23.90
N ASN A 105 32.52 -4.68 -25.04
CA ASN A 105 33.85 -4.65 -25.65
C ASN A 105 34.49 -6.05 -25.80
N GLY A 106 33.70 -7.05 -26.22
CA GLY A 106 34.15 -8.44 -26.38
C GLY A 106 34.29 -9.27 -25.09
N ILE A 107 33.96 -8.70 -23.93
CA ILE A 107 33.91 -9.40 -22.64
C ILE A 107 32.46 -9.70 -22.30
N ASP A 108 32.14 -10.91 -21.83
CA ASP A 108 30.77 -11.25 -21.45
C ASP A 108 30.28 -10.37 -20.28
N ALA A 109 29.03 -9.90 -20.39
CA ALA A 109 28.46 -8.99 -19.39
C ALA A 109 28.30 -9.71 -18.04
N PRO A 110 28.91 -9.21 -16.94
CA PRO A 110 28.82 -9.87 -15.66
C PRO A 110 27.39 -9.74 -15.08
N PRO A 111 26.90 -10.76 -14.34
CA PRO A 111 25.57 -10.74 -13.75
C PRO A 111 25.39 -9.65 -12.69
N SER A 112 26.48 -9.07 -12.17
CA SER A 112 26.48 -7.92 -11.26
C SER A 112 25.92 -6.63 -11.89
N LEU A 113 25.78 -6.58 -13.22
CA LEU A 113 25.14 -5.46 -13.94
C LEU A 113 23.61 -5.59 -14.01
N LEU A 114 23.02 -6.68 -13.52
CA LEU A 114 21.58 -6.73 -13.32
C LEU A 114 21.22 -5.81 -12.16
N SER A 115 20.45 -4.76 -12.49
CA SER A 115 19.85 -3.91 -11.46
C SER A 115 18.86 -4.76 -10.65
N ASP A 116 19.10 -4.88 -9.34
CA ASP A 116 18.12 -5.46 -8.43
C ASP A 116 16.91 -4.51 -8.37
N PRO A 117 15.69 -4.95 -8.73
CA PRO A 117 14.50 -4.11 -8.68
C PRO A 117 14.15 -3.63 -7.25
N SER A 118 14.78 -4.21 -6.23
CA SER A 118 14.63 -3.87 -4.81
C SER A 118 15.59 -2.77 -4.36
N ALA A 119 16.62 -2.46 -5.16
CA ALA A 119 17.62 -1.46 -4.82
C ALA A 119 17.13 -0.04 -5.21
N PRO A 120 17.15 0.94 -4.30
CA PRO A 120 16.73 2.29 -4.61
C PRO A 120 17.63 2.90 -5.71
N ALA A 121 17.01 3.65 -6.62
CA ALA A 121 17.59 4.21 -7.85
C ALA A 121 18.80 5.18 -7.70
N GLN A 122 19.42 5.27 -6.51
CA GLN A 122 20.59 6.11 -6.23
C GLN A 122 21.93 5.36 -6.24
N ALA A 123 21.95 4.02 -6.40
CA ALA A 123 23.19 3.24 -6.34
C ALA A 123 24.12 3.36 -7.57
N HIS A 124 23.78 4.14 -8.60
CA HIS A 124 24.61 4.25 -9.82
C HIS A 124 25.74 5.30 -9.75
N ARG A 125 26.11 5.83 -8.56
CA ARG A 125 27.23 6.77 -8.41
C ARG A 125 28.10 6.47 -7.20
N SER A 126 28.97 5.47 -7.32
CA SER A 126 30.31 5.32 -6.71
C SER A 126 30.72 3.85 -6.93
N GLY A 127 31.78 3.55 -7.67
CA GLY A 127 33.14 3.63 -7.16
C GLY A 127 33.41 2.41 -6.27
N GLN A 128 34.02 1.36 -6.82
CA GLN A 128 34.53 0.16 -6.11
C GLN A 128 33.57 -0.47 -5.09
N ARG A 129 32.78 -1.45 -5.53
CA ARG A 129 32.06 -2.35 -4.62
C ARG A 129 33.04 -3.39 -4.09
N GLU A 130 33.75 -3.07 -3.02
CA GLU A 130 34.44 -4.08 -2.21
C GLU A 130 33.38 -5.03 -1.63
N GLU A 131 33.59 -6.33 -1.84
CA GLU A 131 32.80 -7.43 -1.31
C GLU A 131 32.99 -7.51 0.21
N THR A 132 32.36 -6.59 0.95
CA THR A 132 32.33 -6.68 2.42
C THR A 132 31.16 -7.59 2.81
N GLU A 133 31.47 -8.77 3.36
CA GLU A 133 30.51 -9.66 4.01
C GLU A 133 29.93 -8.95 5.25
N GLY A 134 28.91 -8.12 5.05
CA GLY A 134 28.26 -7.32 6.07
C GLY A 134 26.92 -6.83 5.56
N ILE A 135 25.89 -6.90 6.40
CA ILE A 135 24.54 -6.45 6.06
C ILE A 135 24.62 -4.98 5.61
N ASP A 136 24.20 -4.71 4.36
CA ASP A 136 24.16 -3.37 3.78
C ASP A 136 23.09 -2.53 4.50
N TYR A 137 23.50 -1.68 5.43
CA TYR A 137 22.59 -0.77 6.11
C TYR A 137 22.45 0.52 5.29
N MET A 138 21.42 0.62 4.46
CA MET A 138 21.04 1.88 3.84
C MET A 138 20.39 2.82 4.86
N TYR A 139 21.06 3.93 5.17
CA TYR A 139 20.51 4.96 6.04
C TYR A 139 19.40 5.74 5.31
N THR A 140 18.14 5.48 5.65
CA THR A 140 17.00 6.28 5.18
C THR A 140 16.72 7.42 6.15
N ALA A 141 16.39 8.60 5.63
CA ALA A 141 16.00 9.74 6.46
C ALA A 141 14.71 9.45 7.25
N PHE A 142 14.70 9.89 8.50
CA PHE A 142 13.57 9.71 9.41
C PHE A 142 12.39 10.63 9.06
N ASP A 143 11.21 10.07 8.83
CA ASP A 143 9.97 10.84 8.59
C ASP A 143 9.15 10.97 9.88
N GLY A 144 9.24 12.12 10.54
CA GLY A 144 8.50 12.42 11.76
C GLY A 144 6.99 12.47 11.57
N LYS A 145 6.48 12.84 10.39
CA LYS A 145 5.03 12.87 10.13
C LYS A 145 4.47 11.46 10.04
N LEU A 146 5.21 10.57 9.38
CA LEU A 146 4.85 9.16 9.30
C LEU A 146 4.85 8.53 10.70
N GLN A 147 5.86 8.82 11.53
CA GLN A 147 5.92 8.35 12.91
C GLN A 147 4.72 8.84 13.74
N GLN A 148 4.38 10.13 13.67
CA GLN A 148 3.23 10.70 14.38
C GLN A 148 1.93 10.00 13.99
N ARG A 149 1.76 9.70 12.70
CA ARG A 149 0.59 8.99 12.19
C ARG A 149 0.54 7.54 12.67
N VAL A 150 1.67 6.86 12.70
CA VAL A 150 1.78 5.52 13.27
C VAL A 150 1.39 5.55 14.75
N ALA A 151 1.91 6.51 15.52
CA ALA A 151 1.57 6.67 16.93
C ALA A 151 0.07 6.95 17.16
N SER A 152 -0.55 7.82 16.36
CA SER A 152 -1.99 8.09 16.48
C SER A 152 -2.86 6.87 16.17
N LEU A 153 -2.48 6.08 15.15
CA LEU A 153 -3.18 4.85 14.81
C LEU A 153 -3.08 3.80 15.92
N TYR A 154 -1.92 3.67 16.55
CA TYR A 154 -1.77 2.77 17.71
C TYR A 154 -2.62 3.21 18.90
N ALA A 155 -2.66 4.51 19.20
CA ALA A 155 -3.52 5.05 20.25
C ALA A 155 -5.02 4.80 19.95
N GLU A 156 -5.45 4.92 18.70
CA GLU A 156 -6.80 4.60 18.27
C GLU A 156 -7.11 3.11 18.45
N VAL A 157 -6.21 2.22 18.04
CA VAL A 157 -6.37 0.77 18.23
C VAL A 157 -6.53 0.42 19.71
N GLU A 158 -5.73 1.02 20.60
CA GLU A 158 -5.84 0.83 22.05
C GLU A 158 -7.19 1.33 22.60
N ALA A 159 -7.65 2.50 22.14
CA ALA A 159 -8.92 3.07 22.56
C ALA A 159 -10.11 2.20 22.15
N LEU A 160 -10.14 1.72 20.89
CA LEU A 160 -11.18 0.82 20.41
C LEU A 160 -11.14 -0.53 21.13
N THR A 161 -9.94 -1.05 21.41
CA THR A 161 -9.79 -2.30 22.16
C THR A 161 -10.35 -2.17 23.58
N ALA A 162 -10.10 -1.03 24.24
CA ALA A 162 -10.70 -0.72 25.54
C ALA A 162 -12.23 -0.57 25.44
N GLN A 163 -12.74 0.08 24.39
CA GLN A 163 -14.18 0.25 24.18
C GLN A 163 -14.90 -1.08 23.93
N VAL A 164 -14.35 -1.95 23.09
CA VAL A 164 -14.89 -3.30 22.85
C VAL A 164 -14.86 -4.11 24.15
N SER A 165 -13.81 -3.99 24.95
CA SER A 165 -13.72 -4.66 26.25
C SER A 165 -14.80 -4.17 27.23
N ARG A 166 -15.05 -2.85 27.30
CA ARG A 166 -16.17 -2.28 28.08
C ARG A 166 -17.51 -2.75 27.56
N LEU A 167 -17.72 -2.73 26.24
CA LEU A 167 -18.97 -3.18 25.63
C LEU A 167 -19.25 -4.65 25.93
N ARG A 168 -18.24 -5.53 25.82
CA ARG A 168 -18.37 -6.95 26.18
C ARG A 168 -18.71 -7.16 27.65
N ARG A 169 -18.22 -6.31 28.54
CA ARG A 169 -18.52 -6.37 29.99
C ARG A 169 -19.92 -5.86 30.32
N GLU A 170 -20.35 -4.77 29.70
CA GLU A 170 -21.57 -4.06 30.08
C GLU A 170 -22.81 -4.48 29.28
N ALA A 171 -22.64 -4.87 28.01
CA ALA A 171 -23.76 -5.21 27.13
C ALA A 171 -24.60 -6.39 27.62
N PRO A 172 -24.02 -7.49 28.17
CA PRO A 172 -24.84 -8.60 28.69
C PRO A 172 -25.73 -8.18 29.86
N ALA A 173 -25.19 -7.40 30.80
CA ALA A 173 -25.94 -6.92 31.97
C ALA A 173 -27.05 -5.94 31.57
N ARG A 174 -26.76 -5.00 30.65
CA ARG A 174 -27.76 -4.06 30.12
C ARG A 174 -28.85 -4.76 29.31
N GLY A 175 -28.49 -5.75 28.49
CA GLY A 175 -29.44 -6.55 27.72
C GLY A 175 -30.39 -7.36 28.62
N ALA A 176 -29.86 -7.98 29.68
CA ALA A 176 -30.67 -8.69 30.67
C ALA A 176 -31.62 -7.74 31.42
N ALA A 177 -31.13 -6.58 31.87
CA ALA A 177 -31.97 -5.58 32.55
C ALA A 177 -33.13 -5.08 31.66
N GLY A 178 -32.88 -4.87 30.36
CA GLY A 178 -33.93 -4.52 29.40
C GLY A 178 -34.96 -5.62 29.19
N LEU A 179 -34.56 -6.89 29.27
CA LEU A 179 -35.47 -8.03 29.10
C LEU A 179 -36.36 -8.25 30.34
N TYR A 180 -35.80 -8.17 31.55
CA TYR A 180 -36.53 -8.36 32.81
C TYR A 180 -37.32 -7.14 33.27
N GLY A 181 -36.98 -5.93 32.81
CA GLY A 181 -37.73 -4.70 33.10
C GLY A 181 -38.99 -4.50 32.24
N GLY A 182 -39.18 -5.31 31.19
CA GLY A 182 -40.32 -5.20 30.26
C GLY A 182 -41.56 -6.02 30.63
N THR A 183 -41.50 -6.89 31.64
CA THR A 183 -42.61 -7.81 31.98
C THR A 183 -43.45 -7.39 33.19
N SER A 184 -43.28 -6.16 33.72
CA SER A 184 -44.03 -5.66 34.88
C SER A 184 -45.06 -4.59 34.51
N THR A 185 -46.00 -4.89 33.61
CA THR A 185 -47.21 -4.07 33.39
C THR A 185 -48.43 -4.94 33.05
N SER A 186 -49.14 -5.45 34.06
CA SER A 186 -50.57 -5.81 33.94
C SER A 186 -51.19 -6.03 35.33
N THR A 187 -51.97 -5.07 35.82
CA THR A 187 -53.38 -5.23 36.27
C THR A 187 -53.89 -3.87 36.78
N PRO A 188 -54.86 -3.21 36.13
CA PRO A 188 -55.77 -2.28 36.79
C PRO A 188 -57.15 -2.94 36.90
N ASN A 189 -57.66 -3.19 38.11
CA ASN A 189 -59.05 -3.59 38.27
C ASN A 189 -59.76 -2.83 39.40
N ALA A 190 -60.67 -1.96 38.94
CA ALA A 190 -61.92 -1.46 39.51
C ALA A 190 -62.08 -1.35 41.04
N SER A 191 -62.33 -0.12 41.49
CA SER A 191 -63.37 0.18 42.50
C SER A 191 -63.76 1.66 42.40
N ARG A 192 -64.94 1.92 41.82
CA ARG A 192 -65.61 3.23 41.74
C ARG A 192 -66.85 3.17 42.66
N PRO A 193 -67.16 4.23 43.42
CA PRO A 193 -68.55 4.71 43.50
C PRO A 193 -68.59 6.24 43.28
N ARG A 194 -69.28 6.70 42.22
CA ARG A 194 -70.71 7.09 42.13
C ARG A 194 -70.92 8.54 42.57
N ALA A 195 -71.19 9.38 41.57
CA ALA A 195 -71.48 10.80 41.67
C ALA A 195 -72.84 11.08 42.33
N VAL A 196 -72.92 12.21 43.05
CA VAL A 196 -74.15 13.01 43.23
C VAL A 196 -73.76 14.48 43.10
N GLU A 197 -74.57 15.20 42.33
CA GLU A 197 -74.44 16.55 41.77
C GLU A 197 -74.65 17.73 42.76
N PRO A 198 -74.45 18.99 42.33
CA PRO A 198 -74.20 20.17 43.17
C PRO A 198 -75.45 20.98 43.53
N VAL A 199 -75.36 21.77 44.61
CA VAL A 199 -76.27 22.89 44.92
C VAL A 199 -75.47 24.03 45.56
N SER A 200 -75.37 25.16 44.86
CA SER A 200 -75.22 26.50 45.47
C SER A 200 -76.63 26.97 45.90
N PRO A 201 -76.80 27.80 46.95
CA PRO A 201 -76.63 29.25 46.77
C PRO A 201 -76.31 30.10 48.04
N ASP A 202 -75.92 31.34 47.75
CA ASP A 202 -76.36 32.62 48.34
C ASP A 202 -75.64 33.36 49.50
N ALA A 203 -75.34 34.62 49.14
CA ALA A 203 -75.33 35.91 49.82
C ALA A 203 -75.20 36.12 51.36
N MET A 204 -74.31 37.08 51.67
CA MET A 204 -74.35 38.22 52.64
C MET A 204 -75.67 38.49 53.43
N PRO A 205 -75.62 39.15 54.62
CA PRO A 205 -75.47 40.63 54.70
C PRO A 205 -74.81 41.16 56.03
N PRO A 206 -74.75 42.49 56.29
CA PRO A 206 -73.75 43.14 57.14
C PRO A 206 -74.22 43.48 58.57
N GLY A 207 -73.25 43.86 59.41
CA GLY A 207 -73.41 44.55 60.69
C GLY A 207 -72.12 45.24 61.09
#